data_AF-A0A2H5WAP9-F1
#
_entry.id   AF-A0A2H5WAP9-F1
#
_cell.length_a   1.000
_cell.length_b   1.000
_cell.length_c   1.000
_cell.angle_alpha   90.00
_cell.angle_beta   90.00
_cell.angle_gamma   90.00
#
_symmetry.space_group_name_H-M   'P 1'
#
loop_
_entity.id
_entity.type
_entity.pdbx_description
1 polymer ?
#
loop_
_entity_poly.entity_id
_entity_poly.type
_entity_poly.pdbx_seq_one_letter_code
_entity_poly.pdbx_strand_id
1 'polypeptide(L)'
;MILRRKRLPAELEEAYAAFSETVAALERGKAALAESVPSTRLPGRPLAETLLEFEEALGEADRCMPGWRVPPLEREWREADAAIAECRRMSEELRLRAEMPEGFEALIGTIGALMAPLDVLEAAERRFRALRV
;
A
#
# COMPACT_ATOMS: atom_id res chain seq x y z
N MET A 1 -7.23 -30.66 -21.04
CA MET A 1 -8.30 -30.14 -20.15
C MET A 1 -8.14 -28.63 -20.10
N ILE A 2 -9.02 -27.86 -20.75
CA ILE A 2 -8.91 -26.40 -20.81
C ILE A 2 -9.53 -25.84 -19.53
N LEU A 3 -8.70 -25.34 -18.61
CA LEU A 3 -9.18 -24.58 -17.46
C LEU A 3 -9.78 -23.27 -17.98
N ARG A 4 -11.11 -23.17 -17.98
CA ARG A 4 -11.82 -21.92 -18.24
C ARG A 4 -11.42 -20.94 -17.15
N ARG A 5 -10.67 -19.90 -17.51
CA ARG A 5 -10.22 -18.86 -16.58
C ARG A 5 -11.46 -18.13 -16.06
N LYS A 6 -11.77 -18.28 -14.77
CA LYS A 6 -12.90 -17.59 -14.13
C LYS A 6 -12.75 -16.08 -14.31
N ARG A 7 -13.82 -15.41 -14.73
CA ARG A 7 -13.83 -13.96 -15.00
C ARG A 7 -14.51 -13.23 -13.85
N LEU A 8 -14.11 -11.98 -13.65
CA LEU A 8 -14.87 -11.10 -12.77
C LEU A 8 -16.19 -10.73 -13.49
N PRO A 9 -17.31 -10.61 -12.76
CA PRO A 9 -18.53 -10.00 -13.29
C PRO A 9 -18.25 -8.61 -13.87
N ALA A 10 -18.93 -8.24 -14.96
CA ALA A 10 -18.70 -6.99 -15.67
C ALA A 10 -18.90 -5.76 -14.76
N GLU A 11 -19.88 -5.83 -13.86
CA GLU A 11 -20.18 -4.80 -12.87
C GLU A 11 -19.06 -4.56 -11.83
N LEU A 12 -18.07 -5.46 -11.76
CA LEU A 12 -16.93 -5.35 -10.86
C LEU A 12 -15.60 -5.05 -11.59
N GLU A 13 -15.58 -5.06 -12.93
CA GLU A 13 -14.35 -4.85 -13.71
C GLU A 13 -13.75 -3.45 -13.45
N GLU A 14 -14.59 -2.41 -13.41
CA GLU A 14 -14.17 -1.04 -13.09
C GLU A 14 -13.66 -0.91 -11.64
N ALA A 15 -14.38 -1.52 -10.69
CA ALA A 15 -13.95 -1.53 -9.29
C ALA A 15 -12.60 -2.25 -9.11
N TYR A 16 -12.38 -3.35 -9.83
CA TYR A 16 -11.09 -4.05 -9.79
C TYR A 16 -9.96 -3.23 -10.44
N ALA A 17 -10.25 -2.45 -11.49
CA ALA A 17 -9.28 -1.54 -12.09
C ALA A 17 -8.85 -0.46 -11.09
N ALA A 18 -9.80 0.21 -10.43
CA ALA A 18 -9.50 1.20 -9.39
C ALA A 18 -8.76 0.61 -8.18
N PHE A 19 -9.10 -0.62 -7.78
CA PHE A 19 -8.35 -1.35 -6.75
C PHE A 19 -6.91 -1.63 -7.19
N SER A 20 -6.72 -2.01 -8.45
CA SER A 20 -5.39 -2.30 -9.01
C SER A 20 -4.53 -1.03 -9.09
N GLU A 21 -5.13 0.12 -9.41
CA GLU A 21 -4.47 1.42 -9.35
C GLU A 21 -4.08 1.80 -7.92
N THR A 22 -4.97 1.57 -6.94
CA THR A 22 -4.69 1.78 -5.51
C THR A 22 -3.47 0.95 -5.09
N VAL A 23 -3.46 -0.35 -5.39
CA VAL A 23 -2.35 -1.24 -5.07
C VAL A 23 -1.07 -0.80 -5.79
N ALA A 24 -1.16 -0.44 -7.07
CA ALA A 24 0.00 -0.01 -7.84
C ALA A 24 0.64 1.26 -7.25
N ALA A 25 -0.16 2.22 -6.76
CA ALA A 25 0.35 3.39 -6.05
C ALA A 25 1.07 3.00 -4.77
N LEU A 26 0.43 2.18 -3.92
CA LEU A 26 1.02 1.73 -2.66
C LEU A 26 2.33 0.95 -2.86
N GLU A 27 2.39 0.04 -3.84
CA GLU A 27 3.60 -0.72 -4.13
C GLU A 27 4.77 0.16 -4.61
N ARG A 28 4.49 1.24 -5.36
CA ARG A 28 5.53 2.24 -5.69
C ARG A 28 6.06 2.94 -4.44
N GLY A 29 5.18 3.38 -3.55
CA GLY A 29 5.57 4.00 -2.29
C GLY A 29 6.36 3.04 -1.38
N LYS A 30 5.93 1.78 -1.29
CA LYS A 30 6.65 0.75 -0.53
C LYS A 30 8.04 0.51 -1.09
N ALA A 31 8.16 0.41 -2.42
CA ALA A 31 9.44 0.25 -3.09
C ALA A 31 10.38 1.43 -2.80
N ALA A 32 9.88 2.67 -2.88
CA ALA A 32 10.65 3.86 -2.54
C ALA A 32 11.22 3.80 -1.12
N LEU A 33 10.39 3.50 -0.11
CA LEU A 33 10.87 3.33 1.28
C LEU A 33 11.94 2.24 1.39
N ALA A 34 11.77 1.11 0.71
CA ALA A 34 12.75 0.02 0.72
C ALA A 34 14.12 0.45 0.18
N GLU A 35 14.18 1.42 -0.74
CA GLU A 35 15.44 1.97 -1.25
C GLU A 35 16.24 2.74 -0.21
N SER A 36 15.65 3.12 0.94
CA SER A 36 16.40 3.66 2.07
C SER A 36 17.32 2.65 2.73
N VAL A 37 17.00 1.36 2.64
CA VAL A 37 17.77 0.30 3.29
C VAL A 37 19.06 0.07 2.50
N PRO A 38 20.25 0.27 3.12
CA PRO A 38 21.52 -0.01 2.45
C PRO A 38 21.62 -1.48 2.07
N SER A 39 22.20 -1.75 0.90
CA SER A 39 22.49 -3.11 0.43
C SER A 39 23.98 -3.28 0.16
N THR A 40 24.41 -4.50 -0.15
CA THR A 40 25.80 -4.78 -0.54
C THR A 40 26.23 -4.05 -1.82
N ARG A 41 25.28 -3.50 -2.60
CA ARG A 41 25.53 -2.85 -3.89
C ARG A 41 25.30 -1.34 -3.87
N LEU A 42 24.46 -0.83 -2.97
CA LEU A 42 24.04 0.57 -2.94
C LEU A 42 23.95 1.07 -1.49
N PRO A 43 24.38 2.31 -1.21
CA PRO A 43 24.42 2.87 0.15
C PRO A 43 23.04 3.18 0.76
N GLY A 44 21.94 2.99 0.02
CA GLY A 44 20.60 3.41 0.41
C GLY A 44 20.34 4.88 0.07
N ARG A 45 19.07 5.23 -0.12
CA ARG A 45 18.62 6.61 -0.32
C ARG A 45 18.34 7.29 1.03
N PRO A 46 18.36 8.63 1.11
CA PRO A 46 17.96 9.33 2.32
C PRO A 46 16.50 9.02 2.69
N LEU A 47 16.27 8.63 3.95
CA LEU A 47 14.93 8.29 4.42
C LEU A 47 13.92 9.42 4.22
N ALA A 48 14.32 10.68 4.41
CA ALA A 48 13.45 11.83 4.18
C ALA A 48 12.90 11.91 2.75
N GLU A 49 13.70 11.57 1.74
CA GLU A 49 13.27 11.59 0.34
C GLU A 49 12.29 10.44 0.05
N THR A 50 12.64 9.23 0.46
CA THR A 50 11.78 8.06 0.22
C THR A 50 10.48 8.09 1.04
N LEU A 51 10.50 8.73 2.21
CA LEU A 51 9.31 8.96 3.03
C LEU A 51 8.35 9.92 2.33
N LEU A 52 8.86 10.98 1.70
CA LEU A 52 8.05 11.90 0.91
C LEU A 52 7.38 11.18 -0.27
N GLU A 53 8.13 10.34 -1.01
CA GLU A 53 7.57 9.53 -2.10
C GLU A 53 6.48 8.54 -1.61
N PHE A 54 6.66 7.98 -0.41
CA PHE A 54 5.63 7.15 0.21
C PHE A 54 4.39 7.94 0.61
N GLU A 55 4.55 9.15 1.16
CA GLU A 55 3.42 10.05 1.48
C GLU A 55 2.62 10.45 0.23
N GLU A 56 3.32 10.75 -0.88
CA GLU A 56 2.70 11.03 -2.17
C GLU A 56 1.93 9.82 -2.70
N ALA A 57 2.51 8.63 -2.61
CA ALA A 57 1.88 7.37 -3.00
C ALA A 57 0.63 7.05 -2.16
N LEU A 58 0.66 7.28 -0.85
CA LEU A 58 -0.52 7.16 0.02
C LEU A 58 -1.61 8.14 -0.39
N GLY A 59 -1.25 9.38 -0.74
CA GLY A 59 -2.19 10.37 -1.26
C GLY A 59 -2.79 9.98 -2.61
N GLU A 60 -2.05 9.30 -3.48
CA GLU A 60 -2.56 8.76 -4.74
C GLU A 60 -3.51 7.58 -4.50
N ALA A 61 -3.12 6.62 -3.65
CA ALA A 61 -3.95 5.49 -3.27
C ALA A 61 -5.30 5.94 -2.69
N ASP A 62 -5.27 6.92 -1.78
CA ASP A 62 -6.46 7.56 -1.19
C ASP A 62 -7.42 8.13 -2.24
N ARG A 63 -6.90 8.75 -3.30
CA ARG A 63 -7.73 9.26 -4.42
C ARG A 63 -8.38 8.14 -5.23
N CYS A 64 -7.75 6.97 -5.32
CA CYS A 64 -8.29 5.80 -6.02
C CYS A 64 -9.32 5.02 -5.18
N MET A 65 -9.31 5.20 -3.85
CA MET A 65 -10.18 4.44 -2.93
C MET A 65 -11.68 4.47 -3.30
N PRO A 66 -12.30 5.62 -3.59
CA PRO A 66 -13.72 5.65 -3.93
C PRO A 66 -14.08 4.81 -5.16
N GLY A 67 -13.16 4.63 -6.10
CA GLY A 67 -13.39 3.94 -7.37
C GLY A 67 -13.65 2.44 -7.23
N TRP A 68 -13.25 1.82 -6.11
CA TRP A 68 -13.46 0.40 -5.87
C TRP A 68 -14.41 0.08 -4.72
N ARG A 69 -15.06 1.10 -4.16
CA ARG A 69 -16.05 0.92 -3.09
C ARG A 69 -17.34 0.31 -3.64
N VAL A 70 -17.54 -0.98 -3.41
CA VAL A 70 -18.74 -1.71 -3.81
C VAL A 70 -19.29 -2.55 -2.65
N PRO A 71 -20.62 -2.80 -2.59
CA PRO A 71 -21.22 -3.51 -1.46
C PRO A 71 -20.56 -4.85 -1.10
N PRO A 72 -20.12 -5.71 -2.05
CA PRO A 72 -19.46 -6.97 -1.73
C PRO A 72 -18.07 -6.86 -1.08
N LEU A 73 -17.47 -5.66 -1.09
CA LEU A 73 -16.13 -5.35 -0.56
C LEU A 73 -16.14 -4.24 0.51
N GLU A 74 -17.31 -3.83 1.01
CA GLU A 74 -17.42 -2.68 1.93
C GLU A 74 -16.57 -2.83 3.20
N ARG A 75 -16.41 -4.06 3.72
CA ARG A 75 -15.56 -4.31 4.88
C ARG A 75 -14.08 -4.10 4.53
N GLU A 76 -13.60 -4.78 3.49
CA GLU A 76 -12.22 -4.70 3.03
C GLU A 76 -11.85 -3.27 2.62
N TRP A 77 -12.81 -2.52 2.06
CA TRP A 77 -12.66 -1.10 1.76
C TRP A 77 -12.41 -0.26 3.00
N ARG A 78 -13.21 -0.42 4.06
CA ARG A 78 -13.02 0.33 5.33
C ARG A 78 -11.71 -0.02 6.02
N GLU A 79 -11.30 -1.28 5.96
CA GLU A 79 -10.03 -1.73 6.53
C GLU A 79 -8.85 -1.10 5.78
N ALA A 80 -8.89 -1.07 4.44
CA ALA A 80 -7.88 -0.41 3.63
C ALA A 80 -7.84 1.12 3.82
N ASP A 81 -9.01 1.77 3.92
CA ASP A 81 -9.14 3.20 4.20
C ASP A 81 -8.49 3.57 5.55
N ALA A 82 -8.82 2.81 6.60
CA ALA A 82 -8.22 2.99 7.91
C ALA A 82 -6.71 2.74 7.92
N ALA A 83 -6.24 1.72 7.18
CA ALA A 83 -4.82 1.42 7.07
C ALA A 83 -4.03 2.54 6.36
N ILE A 84 -4.56 3.07 5.26
CA ILE A 84 -3.95 4.20 4.54
C ILE A 84 -3.88 5.43 5.45
N ALA A 85 -4.97 5.74 6.17
CA ALA A 85 -4.99 6.85 7.12
C ALA A 85 -3.95 6.66 8.24
N GLU A 86 -3.82 5.45 8.77
CA GLU A 86 -2.82 5.13 9.80
C GLU A 86 -1.39 5.29 9.28
N CYS A 87 -1.08 4.80 8.08
CA CYS A 87 0.23 4.99 7.45
C CYS A 87 0.57 6.48 7.27
N ARG A 88 -0.41 7.32 6.89
CA ARG A 88 -0.21 8.78 6.76
C ARG A 88 0.05 9.44 8.10
N ARG A 89 -0.66 9.03 9.16
CA ARG A 89 -0.40 9.50 10.52
C ARG A 89 1.01 9.14 10.98
N MET A 90 1.41 7.88 10.77
CA MET A 90 2.74 7.39 11.15
C MET A 90 3.87 8.08 10.36
N SER A 91 3.66 8.34 9.06
CA SER A 91 4.64 9.04 8.23
C SER A 91 4.81 10.50 8.67
N GLU A 92 3.71 11.19 8.96
CA GLU A 92 3.74 12.55 9.49
C GLU A 92 4.45 12.61 10.84
N GLU A 93 4.14 11.68 11.75
CA GLU A 93 4.84 11.58 13.03
C GLU A 93 6.33 11.36 12.86
N LEU A 94 6.74 10.50 11.94
CA LEU A 94 8.15 10.26 11.65
C LEU A 94 8.83 11.50 11.07
N ARG A 95 8.16 12.21 10.16
CA ARG A 95 8.67 13.45 9.55
C ARG A 95 8.83 14.59 10.57
N LEU A 96 7.98 14.63 11.61
CA LEU A 96 8.02 15.64 12.66
C LEU A 96 8.96 15.29 13.82
N ARG A 97 9.51 14.06 13.88
CA ARG A 97 10.46 13.69 14.93
C ARG A 97 11.78 14.46 14.79
N ALA A 98 12.33 14.86 15.93
CA ALA A 98 13.64 15.51 16.01
C ALA A 98 14.80 14.54 15.73
N GLU A 99 14.62 13.26 16.02
CA GLU A 99 15.63 12.21 15.85
C GLU A 99 15.12 11.16 14.87
N MET A 100 15.91 10.93 13.82
CA MET A 100 15.66 9.89 12.82
C MET A 100 16.18 8.54 13.31
N PRO A 101 15.62 7.41 12.84
CA PRO A 101 16.11 6.10 13.24
C PRO A 101 17.60 5.93 12.92
N GLU A 102 18.39 5.66 13.95
CA GLU A 102 19.84 5.46 13.83
C GLU A 102 20.17 3.97 13.72
N GLY A 103 20.99 3.63 12.72
CA GLY A 103 21.43 2.26 12.47
C GLY A 103 20.46 1.44 11.63
N PHE A 104 21.01 0.37 11.06
CA PHE A 104 20.34 -0.46 10.06
C PHE A 104 19.06 -1.15 10.59
N GLU A 105 19.11 -1.72 11.79
CA GLU A 105 17.98 -2.44 12.39
C GLU A 105 16.82 -1.51 12.72
N ALA A 106 17.11 -0.32 13.27
CA ALA A 106 16.09 0.69 13.57
C ALA A 106 15.42 1.21 12.30
N LEU A 107 16.20 1.40 11.23
CA LEU A 107 15.68 1.80 9.92
C LEU A 107 14.74 0.74 9.34
N ILE A 108 15.15 -0.53 9.29
CA ILE A 108 14.30 -1.63 8.81
C ILE A 108 13.04 -1.77 9.66
N GLY A 109 13.17 -1.72 10.98
CA GLY A 109 12.03 -1.81 11.89
C GLY A 109 11.02 -0.68 11.66
N THR A 110 11.51 0.55 11.46
CA THR A 110 10.68 1.72 11.18
C THR A 110 9.95 1.58 9.84
N ILE A 111 10.68 1.21 8.79
CA ILE A 111 10.12 1.01 7.44
C ILE A 111 9.07 -0.11 7.45
N GLY A 112 9.38 -1.24 8.09
CA GLY A 112 8.44 -2.36 8.22
C GLY A 112 7.18 -1.96 8.98
N ALA A 113 7.31 -1.21 10.07
CA ALA A 113 6.16 -0.72 10.83
C ALA A 113 5.28 0.22 10.00
N LEU A 114 5.87 1.11 9.19
CA LEU A 114 5.12 2.01 8.29
C LEU A 114 4.28 1.25 7.25
N MET A 115 4.77 0.11 6.75
CA MET A 115 4.09 -0.66 5.71
C MET A 115 3.07 -1.66 6.25
N ALA A 116 3.28 -2.17 7.47
CA ALA A 116 2.49 -3.26 8.04
C ALA A 116 0.96 -3.06 8.01
N PRO A 117 0.40 -1.86 8.25
CA PRO A 117 -1.05 -1.67 8.16
C PRO A 117 -1.62 -2.00 6.78
N LEU A 118 -0.83 -1.84 5.71
CA LEU A 118 -1.26 -2.04 4.33
C LEU A 118 -1.44 -3.52 3.95
N ASP A 119 -1.08 -4.47 4.81
CA ASP A 119 -1.25 -5.91 4.54
C ASP A 119 -2.75 -6.30 4.42
N VAL A 120 -3.66 -5.46 4.92
CA VAL A 120 -5.11 -5.64 4.77
C VAL A 120 -5.55 -5.64 3.29
N LEU A 121 -4.79 -5.02 2.39
CA LEU A 121 -5.08 -5.02 0.94
C LEU A 121 -5.01 -6.42 0.33
N GLU A 122 -4.24 -7.34 0.93
CA GLU A 122 -4.26 -8.73 0.49
C GLU A 122 -5.63 -9.39 0.70
N ALA A 123 -6.35 -9.01 1.77
CA ALA A 123 -7.69 -9.51 2.02
C ALA A 123 -8.67 -9.01 0.96
N ALA A 124 -8.56 -7.74 0.56
CA ALA A 124 -9.31 -7.16 -0.55
C ALA A 124 -9.03 -7.90 -1.87
N GLU A 125 -7.76 -8.20 -2.17
CA GLU A 125 -7.41 -8.95 -3.38
C GLU A 125 -7.99 -10.38 -3.35
N ARG A 126 -7.87 -11.08 -2.23
CA ARG A 126 -8.48 -12.40 -2.03
C ARG A 126 -9.99 -12.34 -2.23
N ARG A 127 -10.64 -11.28 -1.77
CA ARG A 127 -12.09 -11.07 -1.92
C ARG A 127 -12.49 -10.88 -3.39
N PHE A 128 -11.78 -10.06 -4.15
CA PHE A 128 -11.99 -9.93 -5.60
C PHE A 128 -11.81 -11.25 -6.33
N ARG A 129 -10.77 -12.02 -6.00
CA ARG A 129 -10.53 -13.35 -6.59
C ARG A 129 -11.66 -14.33 -6.30
N ALA A 130 -12.26 -14.28 -5.10
CA ALA A 130 -13.40 -15.12 -4.71
C ALA A 130 -14.71 -14.75 -5.44
N LEU A 131 -14.84 -13.53 -5.96
CA LEU A 131 -16.01 -13.07 -6.74
C LEU A 131 -15.96 -13.50 -8.21
N ARG A 132 -14.87 -14.12 -8.67
CA ARG A 132 -14.74 -14.59 -10.06
C ARG A 132 -15.64 -15.81 -10.31
N VAL A 133 -16.40 -15.76 -11.40
CA VAL A 133 -17.34 -16.80 -11.86
C VAL A 133 -16.81 -17.58 -13.05
#